data_AF-A0A4S2B7R8-F1
#
_entry.id   AF-A0A4S2B7R8-F1
#
_cell.length_a   1.000
_cell.length_b   1.000
_cell.length_c   1.000
_cell.angle_alpha   90.00
_cell.angle_beta   90.00
_cell.angle_gamma   90.00
#
_symmetry.space_group_name_H-M   'P 1'
#
loop_
_entity.id
_entity.type
_entity.pdbx_description
1 polymer ?
#
loop_
_entity_poly.entity_id
_entity_poly.type
_entity_poly.pdbx_seq_one_letter_code
_entity_poly.pdbx_strand_id
1 'polypeptide(L)'
;QPSEKPDSEKYEPEGQTVNVKKGQTPNPEEGIKNTNDMPKGTKYTWKTTPDTSTVGTKSATIVVTYPDGSKDEVPVKVVVTDNSQPSEKPDSEKYEPEGQTVNV
;
A
#
# COMPACT_ATOMS: atom_id res chain seq x y z
N GLN A 1 20.96 9.71 29.41
CA GLN A 1 20.59 8.55 28.58
C GLN A 1 20.68 9.00 27.13
N PRO A 2 21.43 8.34 26.23
CA PRO A 2 21.32 8.65 24.82
C PRO A 2 19.87 8.40 24.40
N SER A 3 19.23 9.38 23.76
CA SER A 3 17.97 9.15 23.07
C SER A 3 18.23 8.17 21.95
N GLU A 4 17.65 6.98 22.03
CA GLU A 4 17.66 6.04 20.91
C GLU A 4 16.95 6.71 19.72
N LYS A 5 17.46 6.50 18.50
CA LYS A 5 16.77 7.02 17.31
C LYS A 5 15.37 6.40 17.20
N PRO A 6 14.36 7.15 16.72
CA PRO A 6 13.02 6.61 16.52
C PRO A 6 13.06 5.47 15.50
N ASP A 7 12.16 4.51 15.64
CA ASP A 7 12.08 3.36 14.74
C ASP A 7 11.71 3.78 13.31
N SER A 8 10.94 4.87 13.14
CA SER A 8 10.67 5.48 11.82
C SER A 8 11.94 5.98 11.08
N GLU A 9 13.06 6.20 11.77
CA GLU A 9 14.35 6.51 11.11
C GLU A 9 15.19 5.27 10.81
N LYS A 10 14.81 4.11 11.36
CA LYS A 10 15.54 2.83 11.22
C LYS A 10 14.90 1.89 10.21
N TYR A 11 13.57 1.93 10.10
CA TYR A 11 12.79 1.07 9.23
C TYR A 11 12.15 1.90 8.12
N GLU A 12 12.10 1.33 6.93
CA GLU A 12 11.46 1.95 5.77
C GLU A 12 10.35 1.00 5.28
N PRO A 13 9.07 1.28 5.60
CA PRO A 13 7.98 0.43 5.20
C PRO A 13 7.67 0.63 3.70
N GLU A 14 7.65 -0.47 2.95
CA GLU A 14 7.42 -0.45 1.51
C GLU A 14 5.94 -0.71 1.20
N GLY A 15 5.30 0.24 0.51
CA GLY A 15 3.93 0.09 0.05
C GLY A 15 3.79 -0.90 -1.12
N GLN A 16 2.65 -1.56 -1.22
CA GLN A 16 2.27 -2.41 -2.35
C GLN A 16 0.79 -2.25 -2.74
N THR A 17 0.40 -2.89 -3.83
CA THR A 17 -1.00 -2.88 -4.29
C THR A 17 -1.83 -3.89 -3.50
N VAL A 18 -3.01 -3.47 -3.05
CA VAL A 18 -4.00 -4.30 -2.37
C VAL A 18 -5.15 -4.58 -3.33
N ASN A 19 -5.48 -5.84 -3.55
CA ASN A 19 -6.62 -6.26 -4.36
C ASN A 19 -7.77 -6.66 -3.46
N VAL A 20 -8.91 -6.01 -3.61
CA VAL A 20 -10.08 -6.23 -2.77
C VAL A 20 -11.33 -6.32 -3.62
N LYS A 21 -12.30 -7.12 -3.18
CA LYS A 21 -13.58 -7.22 -3.87
C LYS A 21 -14.47 -6.04 -3.51
N LYS A 22 -15.34 -5.65 -4.44
CA LYS A 22 -16.35 -4.61 -4.22
C LYS A 22 -17.13 -4.87 -2.92
N GLY A 23 -17.23 -3.84 -2.08
CA GLY A 23 -17.92 -3.86 -0.80
C GLY A 23 -17.15 -4.51 0.36
N GLN A 24 -15.92 -4.98 0.17
CA GLN A 24 -15.08 -5.47 1.26
C GLN A 24 -14.12 -4.40 1.78
N THR A 25 -13.81 -4.45 3.08
CA THR A 25 -12.81 -3.55 3.68
C THR A 25 -11.41 -4.16 3.51
N PRO A 26 -10.47 -3.49 2.82
CA PRO A 26 -9.12 -3.99 2.65
C PRO A 26 -8.35 -3.97 3.98
N ASN A 27 -7.53 -5.00 4.24
CA ASN A 27 -6.63 -5.02 5.39
C ASN A 27 -5.43 -4.08 5.10
N PRO A 28 -5.13 -3.07 5.94
CA PRO A 28 -3.97 -2.21 5.73
C PRO A 28 -2.64 -2.97 5.75
N GLU A 29 -2.52 -4.06 6.52
CA GLU A 29 -1.28 -4.85 6.57
C GLU A 29 -0.92 -5.46 5.22
N GLU A 30 -1.92 -5.85 4.42
CA GLU A 30 -1.69 -6.38 3.06
C GLU A 30 -1.08 -5.34 2.11
N GLY A 31 -1.21 -4.04 2.43
CA GLY A 31 -0.60 -2.97 1.65
C GLY A 31 0.87 -2.72 1.97
N ILE A 32 1.46 -3.44 2.92
CA ILE A 32 2.89 -3.34 3.24
C ILE A 32 3.61 -4.60 2.77
N LYS A 33 4.65 -4.43 1.96
CA LYS A 33 5.41 -5.51 1.32
C LYS A 33 6.37 -6.22 2.27
N ASN A 34 6.97 -5.48 3.20
CA ASN A 34 8.05 -5.91 4.07
C ASN A 34 7.63 -6.02 5.56
N THR A 35 6.40 -6.47 5.84
CA THR A 35 5.88 -6.62 7.22
C THR A 35 6.75 -7.52 8.10
N ASN A 36 7.41 -8.52 7.51
CA ASN A 36 8.32 -9.42 8.23
C ASN A 36 9.63 -8.75 8.69
N ASP A 37 10.02 -7.65 8.04
CA ASP A 37 11.23 -6.89 8.39
C ASP A 37 10.94 -5.79 9.43
N MET A 38 9.67 -5.56 9.74
CA MET A 38 9.23 -4.56 10.71
C MET A 38 9.36 -5.08 12.14
N PRO A 39 9.59 -4.19 13.13
CA PRO A 39 9.70 -4.60 14.52
C PRO A 39 8.38 -5.20 15.02
N LYS A 40 8.47 -6.21 15.89
CA LYS A 40 7.28 -6.86 16.47
C LYS A 40 6.43 -5.85 17.23
N GLY A 41 5.12 -5.87 17.00
CA GLY A 41 4.18 -4.93 17.61
C GLY A 41 3.91 -3.68 16.76
N THR A 42 4.54 -3.56 15.59
CA THR A 42 4.15 -2.59 14.56
C THR A 42 2.68 -2.77 14.19
N LYS A 43 1.96 -1.66 14.09
CA LYS A 43 0.53 -1.64 13.74
C LYS A 43 0.34 -0.91 12.42
N TYR A 44 -0.60 -1.41 11.63
CA TYR A 44 -0.95 -0.84 10.33
C TYR A 44 -2.39 -0.37 10.37
N THR A 45 -2.63 0.89 10.05
CA THR A 45 -3.97 1.46 9.97
C THR A 45 -4.14 2.29 8.72
N TRP A 46 -5.37 2.39 8.20
CA TRP A 46 -5.65 3.33 7.12
C TRP A 46 -5.68 4.76 7.68
N LYS A 47 -4.96 5.69 7.04
CA LYS A 47 -5.12 7.13 7.31
C LYS A 47 -6.55 7.56 6.99
N THR A 48 -7.06 7.08 5.85
CA THR A 48 -8.45 7.17 5.43
C THR A 48 -8.86 5.83 4.85
N THR A 49 -9.91 5.21 5.38
CA THR A 49 -10.39 3.91 4.89
C THR A 49 -10.79 4.02 3.41
N PRO A 50 -10.21 3.18 2.53
CA PRO A 50 -10.55 3.20 1.10
C PRO A 50 -12.02 2.83 0.89
N ASP A 51 -12.73 3.62 0.08
CA ASP A 51 -14.07 3.26 -0.37
C ASP A 51 -13.98 2.13 -1.40
N THR A 52 -14.58 0.99 -1.11
CA THR A 52 -14.61 -0.17 -2.02
C THR A 52 -15.99 -0.42 -2.62
N SER A 53 -16.93 0.52 -2.46
CA SER A 53 -18.27 0.40 -3.06
C SER A 53 -18.26 0.53 -4.58
N THR A 54 -17.20 1.11 -5.16
CA THR A 54 -17.01 1.28 -6.61
C THR A 54 -15.74 0.58 -7.08
N VAL A 55 -15.85 -0.07 -8.24
CA VAL A 55 -14.72 -0.74 -8.91
C VAL A 55 -13.72 0.29 -9.42
N GLY A 56 -12.45 -0.11 -9.49
CA GLY A 56 -11.36 0.73 -9.99
C GLY A 56 -10.18 0.83 -9.01
N THR A 57 -9.18 1.61 -9.43
CA THR A 57 -7.95 1.82 -8.66
C THR A 57 -8.05 3.11 -7.85
N LYS A 58 -7.74 3.04 -6.56
CA LYS A 58 -7.77 4.17 -5.63
C LYS A 58 -6.43 4.30 -4.93
N SER A 59 -5.95 5.53 -4.78
CA SER A 59 -4.80 5.82 -3.93
C SER A 59 -5.23 5.86 -2.47
N ALA A 60 -4.47 5.22 -1.60
CA ALA A 60 -4.70 5.21 -0.16
C ALA A 60 -3.38 5.36 0.59
N THR A 61 -3.45 5.59 1.89
CA THR A 61 -2.28 5.77 2.74
C THR A 61 -2.43 4.93 3.99
N ILE A 62 -1.40 4.15 4.29
CA ILE A 62 -1.29 3.38 5.53
C ILE A 62 -0.44 4.18 6.50
N VAL A 63 -0.88 4.27 7.75
CA VAL A 63 -0.09 4.75 8.87
C VAL A 63 0.52 3.54 9.55
N VAL A 64 1.84 3.46 9.51
CA VAL A 64 2.63 2.47 10.25
C VAL A 64 2.93 3.07 11.61
N THR A 65 2.53 2.41 12.69
CA THR A 65 2.83 2.84 14.07
C THR A 65 3.74 1.82 14.72
N TYR A 66 4.95 2.25 15.06
CA TYR A 66 5.96 1.42 15.67
C TYR A 66 5.74 1.29 17.19
N PRO A 67 6.36 0.28 17.85
CA PRO A 67 6.25 0.08 19.29
C PRO A 67 6.72 1.27 20.14
N ASP A 68 7.69 2.05 19.65
CA ASP A 68 8.19 3.27 20.29
C ASP A 68 7.23 4.48 20.15
N GLY A 69 6.14 4.32 19.37
CA GLY A 69 5.13 5.33 19.11
C GLY A 69 5.41 6.23 17.90
N SER A 70 6.59 6.13 17.29
CA SER A 70 6.92 6.78 16.02
C SER A 70 6.04 6.24 14.89
N LYS A 71 5.94 7.00 13.78
CA LYS A 71 5.02 6.67 12.69
C LYS A 71 5.57 7.03 11.33
N ASP A 72 5.19 6.24 10.33
CA ASP A 72 5.38 6.53 8.91
C ASP A 72 4.06 6.50 8.15
N GLU A 73 4.00 7.26 7.06
CA GLU A 73 2.88 7.26 6.12
C GLU A 73 3.30 6.66 4.79
N VAL A 74 2.66 5.55 4.41
CA VAL A 74 3.01 4.77 3.23
C VAL A 74 1.91 4.89 2.18
N PRO A 75 2.17 5.50 1.02
CA PRO A 75 1.22 5.55 -0.07
C PRO A 75 1.10 4.16 -0.74
N VAL A 76 -0.13 3.74 -1.00
CA VAL A 76 -0.45 2.45 -1.64
C VAL A 76 -1.59 2.60 -2.65
N LYS A 77 -1.79 1.56 -3.46
CA LYS A 77 -2.90 1.46 -4.42
C LYS A 77 -3.85 0.37 -3.97
N VAL A 78 -5.15 0.66 -3.98
CA VAL A 78 -6.22 -0.31 -3.72
C VAL A 78 -6.98 -0.52 -5.02
N VAL A 79 -6.99 -1.75 -5.51
CA VAL A 79 -7.71 -2.14 -6.72
C VAL A 79 -8.97 -2.88 -6.31
N VAL A 80 -10.11 -2.28 -6.61
CA VAL A 80 -11.43 -2.84 -6.31
C VAL A 80 -11.95 -3.56 -7.54
N THR A 81 -12.17 -4.87 -7.44
CA THR A 81 -12.69 -5.71 -8.53
C THR A 81 -14.11 -6.18 -8.25
N ASP A 82 -14.89 -6.41 -9.31
CA ASP A 82 -16.20 -7.07 -9.20
C ASP A 82 -16.04 -8.59 -9.21
N ASN A 83 -16.95 -9.31 -8.58
CA ASN A 83 -16.99 -10.78 -8.58
C ASN A 83 -17.49 -11.36 -9.92
N SER A 84 -17.86 -10.52 -10.89
CA SER A 84 -18.49 -10.91 -12.16
C SER A 84 -17.52 -11.36 -13.27
N GLN A 85 -16.22 -11.48 -13.01
CA GLN A 85 -15.30 -12.15 -13.92
C GLN A 85 -14.29 -13.05 -13.18
N PRO A 86 -13.95 -14.24 -13.72
CA PRO A 86 -12.86 -15.04 -13.21
C PRO A 86 -11.56 -14.24 -13.30
N SER A 87 -10.79 -14.30 -12.22
CA SER A 87 -9.48 -13.68 -12.03
C SER A 87 -8.54 -13.96 -13.21
N GLU A 88 -8.43 -13.03 -14.14
CA GLU A 88 -7.23 -12.92 -14.96
C GLU A 88 -6.12 -12.34 -14.07
N LYS A 89 -5.00 -13.06 -14.06
CA LYS A 89 -3.78 -12.76 -13.30
C LYS A 89 -3.36 -11.29 -13.50
N PRO A 90 -2.59 -10.68 -12.57
CA PRO A 90 -1.96 -9.41 -12.90
C PRO A 90 -1.10 -9.62 -14.14
N ASP A 91 -1.43 -8.89 -15.21
CA ASP A 91 -0.57 -8.75 -16.37
C ASP A 91 0.72 -8.11 -15.86
N SER A 92 1.77 -8.93 -15.76
CA SER A 92 3.14 -8.42 -15.76
C SER A 92 3.32 -7.68 -17.08
N GLU A 93 3.92 -6.50 -17.04
CA GLU A 93 4.24 -5.66 -18.21
C GLU A 93 3.07 -5.10 -19.04
N LYS A 94 2.63 -3.88 -18.68
CA LYS A 94 2.52 -2.83 -19.71
C LYS A 94 2.76 -1.44 -19.15
N TYR A 95 4.02 -1.15 -18.81
CA TYR A 95 4.52 0.21 -18.94
C TYR A 95 5.10 0.31 -20.36
N GLU A 96 4.27 0.67 -21.34
CA GLU A 96 4.80 1.35 -22.53
C GLU A 96 5.12 2.78 -22.06
N PRO A 97 6.39 3.20 -21.92
CA PRO A 97 6.64 4.63 -21.90
C PRO A 97 6.23 5.16 -23.27
N GLU A 98 5.27 6.08 -23.30
CA GLU A 98 4.90 6.79 -24.51
C GLU A 98 6.15 7.35 -25.18
N GLY A 99 6.35 6.98 -26.44
CA GLY A 99 7.45 7.46 -27.24
C GLY A 99 7.46 8.98 -27.25
N GLN A 100 8.58 9.57 -26.83
CA GLN A 100 8.91 10.94 -27.17
C GLN A 100 9.01 11.02 -28.70
N THR A 101 8.06 11.68 -29.34
CA THR A 101 8.27 12.19 -30.70
C THR A 101 9.27 13.33 -30.61
N VAL A 102 10.54 13.03 -30.95
CA VAL A 102 11.52 14.03 -31.33
C VAL A 102 11.17 14.50 -32.75
N ASN A 103 10.60 15.69 -32.87
CA ASN A 103 10.46 16.34 -34.18
C ASN A 103 11.77 17.07 -34.47
N VAL A 104 12.42 16.65 -35.56
CA VAL A 104 13.54 17.30 -36.26
C VAL A 104 13.08 18.57 -36.98
#